data_AF-A0A7C5HL81-F1
#
_entry.id   AF-A0A7C5HL81-F1
#
_cell.length_a   1.000
_cell.length_b   1.000
_cell.length_c   1.000
_cell.angle_alpha   90.00
_cell.angle_beta   90.00
_cell.angle_gamma   90.00
#
_symmetry.space_group_name_H-M   'P 1'
#
loop_
_entity.id
_entity.type
_entity.pdbx_description
1 polymer ?
#
loop_
_entity_poly.entity_id
_entity_poly.type
_entity_poly.pdbx_seq_one_letter_code
_entity_poly.pdbx_strand_id
1 'polypeptide(L)'
;MFNKPNDLPVDQVKALRARGLDNTQIVQALQRNGYSSTQIFDALNQADLVSGAPPPQDPNPSNIPGAPPPPGPELAQTPEAVQNYSDTGGVGVTSEEIEELVESIIDEKWDELVKDINKIVEWKNEIEMKVNKLEQRFDSLKEEFDKLHQAIIGKIGEYDKNILEVGAEIRAMEKVFSKVLPVFTENINELSRITQAMKKKTK
;
A
#
# COMPACT_ATOMS: atom_id res chain seq x y z
N MET A 1 -29.69 16.24 -19.34
CA MET A 1 -29.26 14.85 -19.63
C MET A 1 -29.23 14.14 -18.27
N PHE A 2 -30.04 13.16 -17.87
CA PHE A 2 -31.13 12.37 -18.43
C PHE A 2 -32.09 12.09 -17.26
N ASN A 3 -33.34 12.55 -17.34
CA ASN A 3 -34.40 12.10 -16.45
C ASN A 3 -34.77 10.67 -16.91
N LYS A 4 -34.18 9.64 -16.30
CA LYS A 4 -34.56 8.25 -16.60
C LYS A 4 -35.95 8.02 -16.02
N PRO A 5 -36.96 7.71 -16.85
CA PRO A 5 -38.33 7.51 -16.40
C PRO A 5 -38.39 6.27 -15.51
N ASN A 6 -38.99 6.36 -14.32
CA ASN A 6 -39.66 5.33 -13.48
C ASN A 6 -39.15 3.86 -13.47
N ASP A 7 -37.98 3.56 -14.02
CA ASP A 7 -37.42 2.22 -14.09
C ASP A 7 -36.70 1.96 -12.77
N LEU A 8 -37.32 1.13 -11.96
CA LEU A 8 -36.68 0.53 -10.79
C LEU A 8 -35.36 -0.12 -11.25
N PRO A 9 -34.22 0.13 -10.58
CA PRO A 9 -32.91 -0.40 -10.98
C PRO A 9 -32.75 -1.91 -10.69
N VAL A 10 -33.78 -2.72 -10.90
CA VAL A 10 -33.82 -4.16 -10.61
C VAL A 10 -32.71 -4.91 -11.35
N ASP A 11 -32.48 -4.58 -12.63
CA ASP A 11 -31.43 -5.23 -13.42
C ASP A 11 -30.02 -4.87 -12.94
N GLN A 12 -29.85 -3.64 -12.42
CA GLN A 12 -28.58 -3.20 -11.83
C GLN A 12 -28.32 -3.88 -10.49
N VAL A 13 -29.36 -4.02 -9.66
CA VAL A 13 -29.31 -4.80 -8.42
C VAL A 13 -28.91 -6.24 -8.72
N LYS A 14 -29.55 -6.89 -9.69
CA LYS A 14 -29.23 -8.28 -10.10
C LYS A 14 -27.79 -8.41 -10.61
N ALA A 15 -27.32 -7.48 -11.44
CA ALA A 15 -25.96 -7.50 -11.96
C ALA A 15 -24.89 -7.30 -10.88
N LEU A 16 -25.15 -6.42 -9.90
CA LEU A 16 -24.24 -6.19 -8.77
C LEU A 16 -24.24 -7.38 -7.81
N ARG A 17 -25.41 -7.97 -7.56
CA ARG A 17 -25.52 -9.17 -6.73
C ARG A 17 -24.85 -10.39 -7.38
N ALA A 18 -24.95 -10.54 -8.70
CA ALA A 18 -24.23 -11.59 -9.44
C ALA A 18 -22.70 -11.45 -9.35
N ARG A 19 -22.20 -10.24 -9.03
CA ARG A 19 -20.78 -9.98 -8.75
C ARG A 19 -20.41 -10.23 -7.27
N GLY A 20 -21.34 -10.70 -6.45
CA GLY A 20 -21.12 -11.00 -5.04
C GLY A 20 -21.12 -9.77 -4.13
N LEU A 21 -21.64 -8.62 -4.58
CA LEU A 21 -21.80 -7.45 -3.72
C LEU A 21 -22.98 -7.64 -2.75
N ASP A 22 -22.81 -7.17 -1.53
CA ASP A 22 -23.83 -7.21 -0.50
C ASP A 22 -24.85 -6.06 -0.67
N ASN A 23 -26.05 -6.20 -0.10
CA ASN A 23 -27.16 -5.25 -0.26
C ASN A 23 -26.75 -3.83 0.14
N THR A 24 -25.97 -3.66 1.21
CA THR A 24 -25.43 -2.35 1.65
C THR A 24 -24.54 -1.71 0.58
N GLN A 25 -23.70 -2.50 -0.08
CA GLN A 25 -22.80 -2.01 -1.14
C GLN A 25 -23.58 -1.69 -2.42
N ILE A 26 -24.64 -2.45 -2.70
CA ILE A 26 -25.56 -2.21 -3.82
C ILE A 26 -26.29 -0.87 -3.62
N VAL A 27 -26.79 -0.59 -2.41
CA VAL A 27 -27.45 0.69 -2.08
C VAL A 27 -26.50 1.86 -2.34
N GLN A 28 -25.25 1.80 -1.85
CA GLN A 28 -24.27 2.87 -2.06
C GLN A 28 -23.92 3.07 -3.54
N ALA A 29 -23.79 1.98 -4.31
CA ALA A 29 -23.52 2.06 -5.74
C ALA A 29 -24.67 2.70 -6.52
N LEU A 30 -25.92 2.39 -6.17
CA LEU A 30 -27.11 2.94 -6.81
C LEU A 30 -27.39 4.39 -6.40
N GLN A 31 -27.13 4.76 -5.14
CA GLN A 31 -27.19 6.15 -4.70
C GLN A 31 -26.19 7.02 -5.49
N ARG A 32 -24.97 6.54 -5.71
CA ARG A 32 -23.97 7.23 -6.55
C ARG A 32 -24.41 7.40 -8.01
N ASN A 33 -25.26 6.49 -8.49
CA ASN A 33 -25.85 6.55 -9.83
C ASN A 33 -27.11 7.45 -9.88
N GLY A 34 -27.47 8.09 -8.76
CA GLY A 34 -28.56 9.08 -8.67
C GLY A 34 -29.94 8.49 -8.41
N TYR A 35 -30.03 7.23 -7.96
CA TYR A 35 -31.32 6.61 -7.61
C TYR A 35 -31.75 7.00 -6.19
N SER A 36 -33.06 7.22 -6.00
CA SER A 36 -33.62 7.52 -4.68
C SER A 36 -33.68 6.27 -3.79
N SER A 37 -33.68 6.47 -2.48
CA SER A 37 -33.74 5.38 -1.49
C SER A 37 -34.95 4.46 -1.73
N THR A 38 -36.14 5.03 -1.96
CA THR A 38 -37.37 4.26 -2.24
C THR A 38 -37.23 3.39 -3.48
N GLN A 39 -36.71 3.94 -4.59
CA GLN A 39 -36.50 3.17 -5.82
C GLN A 39 -35.49 2.03 -5.65
N ILE A 40 -34.48 2.22 -4.80
CA ILE A 40 -33.47 1.20 -4.50
C ILE A 40 -34.07 0.08 -3.66
N PHE A 41 -34.84 0.40 -2.62
CA PHE A 41 -35.50 -0.58 -1.77
C PHE A 41 -36.56 -1.38 -2.52
N ASP A 42 -37.37 -0.72 -3.35
CA ASP A 42 -38.35 -1.38 -4.21
C ASP A 42 -37.66 -2.33 -5.21
N ALA A 43 -36.53 -1.91 -5.79
CA ALA A 43 -35.75 -2.73 -6.71
C ALA A 43 -35.05 -3.93 -6.04
N LEU A 44 -34.58 -3.77 -4.80
CA LEU A 44 -33.99 -4.83 -3.99
C LEU A 44 -35.04 -5.89 -3.64
N ASN A 45 -36.18 -5.47 -3.10
CA ASN A 45 -37.29 -6.35 -2.78
C ASN A 45 -37.81 -7.08 -4.03
N GLN A 46 -37.93 -6.38 -5.16
CA GLN A 46 -38.34 -7.00 -6.42
C GLN A 46 -37.29 -7.97 -6.98
N ALA A 47 -36.00 -7.70 -6.82
CA ALA A 47 -34.93 -8.63 -7.19
C ALA A 47 -34.94 -9.89 -6.30
N ASP A 48 -35.21 -9.74 -5.00
CA ASP A 48 -35.29 -10.84 -4.03
C ASP A 48 -36.48 -11.78 -4.30
N LEU A 49 -37.65 -11.20 -4.62
CA LEU A 49 -38.85 -11.97 -4.98
C LEU A 49 -38.67 -12.82 -6.25
N VAL A 50 -37.91 -12.31 -7.23
CA VAL A 50 -37.65 -13.03 -8.49
C VAL A 50 -36.54 -14.07 -8.36
N SER A 51 -35.60 -13.88 -7.44
CA SER A 51 -34.46 -14.79 -7.23
C SER A 51 -34.76 -15.94 -6.27
N GLY A 52 -35.95 -16.01 -5.66
CA GLY A 52 -36.35 -17.13 -4.80
C GLY A 52 -35.45 -17.34 -3.58
N ALA A 53 -34.69 -16.32 -3.19
CA ALA A 53 -33.79 -16.37 -2.05
C ALA A 53 -34.56 -15.99 -0.78
N PRO A 54 -34.44 -16.77 0.32
CA PRO A 54 -35.08 -16.41 1.58
C PRO A 54 -34.53 -15.06 2.09
N PRO A 55 -35.38 -14.17 2.63
CA PRO A 55 -34.91 -12.93 3.23
C PRO A 55 -33.90 -13.26 4.34
N PRO A 56 -32.77 -12.53 4.43
CA PRO A 56 -31.80 -12.75 5.50
C PRO A 56 -32.48 -12.59 6.86
N GLN A 57 -32.42 -13.65 7.67
CA GLN A 57 -32.88 -13.63 9.05
C GLN A 57 -31.94 -12.75 9.87
N ASP A 58 -32.44 -11.63 10.36
CA ASP A 58 -31.81 -10.90 11.47
C ASP A 58 -31.80 -11.80 12.73
N PRO A 59 -30.69 -11.84 13.49
CA PRO A 59 -30.66 -12.52 14.78
C PRO A 59 -31.38 -11.64 15.82
N ASN A 60 -32.51 -12.16 16.27
CA ASN A 60 -33.39 -11.70 17.35
C ASN A 60 -32.66 -11.27 18.65
N PRO A 61 -33.29 -10.41 19.48
CA PRO A 61 -33.75 -10.96 20.75
C PRO A 61 -35.16 -10.51 21.19
N SER A 62 -36.04 -11.50 21.33
CA SER A 62 -36.82 -11.80 22.54
C SER A 62 -37.65 -10.67 23.19
N ASN A 63 -38.96 -10.62 22.90
CA ASN A 63 -40.03 -10.91 23.88
C ASN A 63 -41.39 -10.43 23.33
N ILE A 64 -42.32 -11.37 23.15
CA ILE A 64 -43.75 -11.09 23.00
C ILE A 64 -44.44 -11.69 24.23
N PRO A 65 -45.30 -10.93 24.92
CA PRO A 65 -46.53 -11.56 25.37
C PRO A 65 -47.77 -10.66 25.20
N GLY A 66 -48.82 -11.25 24.61
CA GLY A 66 -50.20 -10.91 25.00
C GLY A 66 -51.17 -10.56 23.87
N ALA A 67 -51.85 -11.58 23.33
CA ALA A 67 -53.23 -11.43 22.86
C ALA A 67 -54.18 -11.72 24.05
N PRO A 68 -55.35 -11.05 24.16
CA PRO A 68 -56.63 -11.77 24.09
C PRO A 68 -57.78 -10.92 23.41
N PRO A 69 -59.08 -11.29 23.44
CA PRO A 69 -59.91 -11.66 22.26
C PRO A 69 -61.06 -10.65 21.93
N PRO A 70 -61.86 -10.87 20.86
CA PRO A 70 -62.92 -9.94 20.40
C PRO A 70 -64.27 -10.13 21.11
N PRO A 71 -65.16 -9.12 21.09
CA PRO A 71 -66.52 -9.35 20.57
C PRO A 71 -67.12 -8.16 19.75
N GLY A 72 -67.90 -8.47 18.69
CA GLY A 72 -68.56 -7.52 17.75
C GLY A 72 -69.85 -6.87 18.28
N PRO A 73 -70.88 -6.50 17.46
CA PRO A 73 -71.00 -6.51 15.98
C PRO A 73 -71.58 -5.21 15.34
N GLU A 74 -71.67 -5.20 14.01
CA GLU A 74 -72.76 -4.63 13.18
C GLU A 74 -72.81 -3.10 12.87
N LEU A 75 -72.55 -2.71 11.61
CA LEU A 75 -73.55 -2.41 10.56
C LEU A 75 -72.96 -1.58 9.40
N ALA A 76 -73.48 -1.83 8.20
CA ALA A 76 -73.06 -1.28 6.91
C ALA A 76 -73.53 0.16 6.66
N GLN A 77 -72.73 0.94 5.90
CA GLN A 77 -73.14 1.69 4.68
C GLN A 77 -72.05 2.67 4.18
N THR A 78 -71.84 2.68 2.86
CA THR A 78 -71.24 3.76 2.05
C THR A 78 -72.25 4.91 1.84
N PRO A 79 -71.94 6.00 1.13
CA PRO A 79 -70.73 6.83 1.05
C PRO A 79 -71.06 8.32 1.35
N GLU A 80 -70.06 9.14 1.68
CA GLU A 80 -69.82 10.49 1.11
C GLU A 80 -68.86 11.30 1.97
N ALA A 81 -68.21 12.23 1.30
CA ALA A 81 -67.00 12.90 1.70
C ALA A 81 -67.20 14.03 2.72
N VAL A 82 -66.07 14.36 3.32
CA VAL A 82 -65.69 15.61 4.01
C VAL A 82 -66.06 15.69 5.48
N GLN A 83 -65.11 15.33 6.36
CA GLN A 83 -64.56 16.30 7.33
C GLN A 83 -63.30 15.77 8.07
N ASN A 84 -62.22 16.51 7.87
CA ASN A 84 -61.25 16.98 8.85
C ASN A 84 -61.45 16.53 10.33
N TYR A 85 -60.57 15.66 10.85
CA TYR A 85 -60.02 15.58 12.23
C TYR A 85 -58.79 14.65 12.11
N SER A 86 -57.56 15.09 12.36
CA SER A 86 -56.93 15.20 13.68
C SER A 86 -57.11 13.95 14.54
N ASP A 87 -55.98 13.27 14.74
CA ASP A 87 -55.60 12.49 15.92
C ASP A 87 -56.33 11.17 16.23
N THR A 88 -55.65 10.07 15.89
CA THR A 88 -55.66 8.84 16.71
C THR A 88 -54.36 8.05 16.47
N GLY A 89 -53.38 8.24 17.35
CA GLY A 89 -52.83 7.15 18.16
C GLY A 89 -52.10 5.98 17.48
N GLY A 90 -51.53 6.18 16.29
CA GLY A 90 -50.42 5.34 15.83
C GLY A 90 -49.14 5.93 16.41
N VAL A 91 -48.28 5.11 17.01
CA VAL A 91 -46.87 5.46 17.24
C VAL A 91 -46.24 5.60 15.86
N GLY A 92 -46.50 6.74 15.23
CA GLY A 92 -45.72 7.24 14.13
C GLY A 92 -44.39 7.54 14.75
N VAL A 93 -43.40 6.70 14.42
CA VAL A 93 -42.04 7.21 14.42
C VAL A 93 -42.10 8.40 13.47
N THR A 94 -42.17 9.58 14.06
CA THR A 94 -42.33 10.83 13.33
C THR A 94 -41.13 10.97 12.40
N SER A 95 -41.32 11.58 11.23
CA SER A 95 -40.17 11.90 10.37
C SER A 95 -39.09 12.66 11.15
N GLU A 96 -39.51 13.39 12.19
CA GLU A 96 -38.66 14.11 13.15
C GLU A 96 -37.79 13.17 14.01
N GLU A 97 -38.30 12.03 14.51
CA GLU A 97 -37.49 11.05 15.26
C GLU A 97 -36.50 10.29 14.35
N ILE A 98 -36.89 10.04 13.08
CA ILE A 98 -35.97 9.47 12.09
C ILE A 98 -34.93 10.52 11.66
N GLU A 99 -35.29 11.79 11.54
CA GLU A 99 -34.36 12.89 11.25
C GLU A 99 -33.38 13.10 12.41
N GLU A 100 -33.83 13.06 13.67
CA GLU A 100 -32.96 13.14 14.85
C GLU A 100 -32.00 11.94 14.95
N LEU A 101 -32.49 10.73 14.66
CA LEU A 101 -31.64 9.53 14.60
C LEU A 101 -30.63 9.61 13.44
N VAL A 102 -31.04 10.17 12.30
CA VAL A 102 -30.16 10.34 11.13
C VAL A 102 -29.12 11.44 11.38
N GLU A 103 -29.48 12.57 11.98
CA GLU A 103 -28.54 13.64 12.35
C GLU A 103 -27.53 13.15 13.39
N SER A 104 -27.98 12.45 14.44
CA SER A 104 -27.06 11.91 15.45
C SER A 104 -26.10 10.85 14.89
N ILE A 105 -26.56 9.97 13.99
CA ILE A 105 -25.70 9.00 13.30
C ILE A 105 -24.74 9.70 12.32
N ILE A 106 -25.20 10.72 11.59
CA ILE A 106 -24.35 11.46 10.66
C ILE A 106 -23.27 12.23 11.41
N ASP A 107 -23.60 12.91 12.51
CA ASP A 107 -22.62 13.65 13.31
C ASP A 107 -21.59 12.72 13.95
N GLU A 108 -22.02 11.58 14.50
CA GLU A 108 -21.10 10.57 15.05
C GLU A 108 -20.13 10.05 13.98
N LYS A 109 -20.65 9.71 12.79
CA LYS A 109 -19.83 9.23 11.66
C LYS A 109 -18.94 10.33 11.08
N TRP A 110 -19.40 11.58 11.09
CA TRP A 110 -18.61 12.73 10.65
C TRP A 110 -17.45 12.98 11.61
N ASP A 111 -17.69 12.93 12.92
CA ASP A 111 -16.65 13.06 13.93
C ASP A 111 -15.62 11.94 13.88
N GLU A 112 -16.07 10.70 13.62
CA GLU A 112 -15.18 9.55 13.39
C GLU A 112 -14.30 9.76 12.15
N LEU A 113 -14.90 10.22 11.03
CA LEU A 113 -14.18 10.54 9.80
C LEU A 113 -13.14 11.65 10.01
N VAL A 114 -13.51 12.74 10.71
CA VAL A 114 -12.58 13.85 10.99
C VAL A 114 -11.39 13.37 11.82
N LYS A 115 -11.62 12.50 12.81
CA LYS A 115 -10.53 11.89 13.60
C LYS A 115 -9.58 11.08 12.71
N ASP A 116 -10.11 10.29 11.78
CA ASP A 116 -9.27 9.49 10.88
C ASP A 116 -8.51 10.36 9.86
N ILE A 117 -9.12 11.44 9.36
CA ILE A 117 -8.43 12.43 8.52
C ILE A 117 -7.27 13.06 9.31
N ASN A 118 -7.47 13.42 10.58
CA ASN A 118 -6.41 13.98 11.41
C ASN A 118 -5.24 12.98 11.57
N LYS A 119 -5.51 11.70 11.80
CA LYS A 119 -4.48 10.65 11.83
C LYS A 119 -3.72 10.54 10.49
N ILE A 120 -4.43 10.67 9.36
CA ILE A 120 -3.80 10.64 8.04
C ILE A 120 -2.90 11.87 7.82
N VAL A 121 -3.32 13.05 8.31
CA VAL A 121 -2.51 14.28 8.24
C VAL A 121 -1.24 14.13 9.08
N GLU A 122 -1.34 13.59 10.30
CA GLU A 122 -0.19 13.30 11.16
C GLU A 122 0.77 12.32 10.46
N TRP A 123 0.25 11.22 9.94
CA TRP A 123 1.02 10.23 9.19
C TRP A 123 1.69 10.82 7.94
N LYS A 124 0.98 11.67 7.18
CA LYS A 124 1.54 12.41 6.04
C LYS A 124 2.74 13.24 6.48
N ASN A 125 2.60 14.00 7.57
CA ASN A 125 3.68 14.85 8.09
C ASN A 125 4.88 14.00 8.54
N GLU A 126 4.66 12.85 9.18
CA GLU A 126 5.74 11.93 9.54
C GLU A 126 6.47 11.37 8.32
N ILE A 127 5.75 10.98 7.27
CA ILE A 127 6.35 10.50 6.03
C ILE A 127 7.14 11.61 5.36
N GLU A 128 6.59 12.82 5.27
CA GLU A 128 7.27 13.97 4.66
C GLU A 128 8.60 14.26 5.36
N MET A 129 8.63 14.19 6.69
CA MET A 129 9.88 14.27 7.46
C MET A 129 10.85 13.11 7.17
N LYS A 130 10.35 11.87 7.09
CA LYS A 130 11.18 10.69 6.79
C LYS A 130 11.76 10.75 5.37
N VAL A 131 11.00 11.22 4.39
CA VAL A 131 11.43 11.42 3.00
C VAL A 131 12.50 12.51 2.93
N ASN A 132 12.27 13.67 3.54
CA ASN A 132 13.28 14.73 3.59
C ASN A 132 14.60 14.26 4.24
N LYS A 133 14.51 13.46 5.30
CA LYS A 133 15.70 12.86 5.94
C LYS A 133 16.39 11.83 5.05
N LEU A 134 15.63 11.08 4.25
CA LEU A 134 16.17 10.12 3.29
C LEU A 134 16.90 10.83 2.15
N GLU A 135 16.33 11.93 1.63
CA GLU A 135 16.97 12.77 0.61
C GLU A 135 18.30 13.33 1.12
N GLN A 136 18.34 13.91 2.32
CA GLN A 136 19.58 14.40 2.93
C GLN A 136 20.64 13.30 3.09
N ARG A 137 20.22 12.09 3.46
CA ARG A 137 21.13 10.93 3.57
C ARG A 137 21.64 10.49 2.20
N PHE A 138 20.80 10.57 1.17
CA PHE A 138 21.18 10.23 -0.20
C PHE A 138 22.20 11.23 -0.75
N ASP A 139 22.01 12.53 -0.51
CA ASP A 139 22.97 13.56 -0.88
C ASP A 139 24.31 13.39 -0.15
N SER A 140 24.26 13.08 1.15
CA SER A 140 25.47 12.78 1.93
C SER A 140 26.19 11.53 1.41
N LEU A 141 25.45 10.47 1.09
CA LEU A 141 25.99 9.24 0.51
C LEU A 141 26.64 9.51 -0.85
N LYS A 142 26.03 10.36 -1.67
CA LYS A 142 26.58 10.79 -2.95
C LYS A 142 27.92 11.52 -2.75
N GLU A 143 27.99 12.44 -1.79
CA GLU A 143 29.22 13.16 -1.48
C GLU A 143 30.33 12.24 -0.97
N GLU A 144 30.00 11.30 -0.06
CA GLU A 144 30.93 10.28 0.43
C GLU A 144 31.42 9.36 -0.69
N PHE A 145 30.53 8.95 -1.60
CA PHE A 145 30.87 8.16 -2.77
C PHE A 145 31.81 8.91 -3.71
N ASP A 146 31.54 10.19 -3.98
CA ASP A 146 32.41 11.03 -4.82
C ASP A 146 33.80 11.18 -4.18
N LYS A 147 33.88 11.38 -2.86
CA LYS A 147 35.16 11.40 -2.12
C LYS A 147 35.90 10.07 -2.21
N LEU A 148 35.19 8.95 -2.03
CA LEU A 148 35.77 7.61 -2.15
C LEU A 148 36.30 7.37 -3.57
N HIS A 149 35.54 7.75 -4.59
CA HIS A 149 35.95 7.62 -5.98
C HIS A 149 37.23 8.41 -6.28
N GLN A 150 37.32 9.65 -5.80
CA GLN A 150 38.54 10.47 -5.92
C GLN A 150 39.73 9.83 -5.19
N ALA A 151 39.52 9.32 -3.97
CA ALA A 151 40.56 8.64 -3.21
C ALA A 151 41.06 7.37 -3.92
N ILE A 152 40.16 6.60 -4.53
CA ILE A 152 40.49 5.40 -5.31
C ILE A 152 41.31 5.78 -6.56
N ILE A 153 40.90 6.80 -7.32
CA ILE A 153 41.67 7.28 -8.48
C ILE A 153 43.06 7.74 -8.05
N GLY A 154 43.15 8.50 -6.95
CA GLY A 154 44.42 8.93 -6.38
C GLY A 154 45.33 7.75 -6.03
N LYS A 155 44.78 6.74 -5.34
CA LYS A 155 45.51 5.52 -5.01
C LYS A 155 45.96 4.76 -6.26
N ILE A 156 45.10 4.61 -7.26
CA ILE A 156 45.48 3.95 -8.53
C ILE A 156 46.62 4.71 -9.22
N GLY A 157 46.59 6.04 -9.24
CA GLY A 157 47.67 6.86 -9.78
C GLY A 157 48.98 6.72 -9.00
N GLU A 158 48.93 6.67 -7.66
CA GLU A 158 50.09 6.37 -6.82
C GLU A 158 50.65 4.96 -7.11
N TYR A 159 49.77 3.97 -7.25
CA TYR A 159 50.15 2.59 -7.58
C TYR A 159 50.82 2.50 -8.96
N ASP A 160 50.27 3.16 -9.98
CA ASP A 160 50.86 3.20 -11.33
C ASP A 160 52.28 3.80 -11.29
N LYS A 161 52.44 4.93 -10.60
CA LYS A 161 53.76 5.56 -10.39
C LYS A 161 54.74 4.62 -9.69
N ASN A 162 54.32 3.98 -8.60
CA ASN A 162 55.17 3.05 -7.85
C ASN A 162 55.56 1.84 -8.70
N ILE A 163 54.65 1.31 -9.54
CA ILE A 163 54.95 0.20 -10.46
C ILE A 163 55.96 0.64 -11.52
N LEU A 164 55.86 1.86 -12.05
CA LEU A 164 56.83 2.41 -13.00
C LEU A 164 58.22 2.57 -12.36
N GLU A 165 58.28 3.06 -11.12
CA GLU A 165 59.51 3.20 -10.34
C GLU A 165 60.16 1.84 -10.07
N VAL A 166 59.39 0.89 -9.55
CA VAL A 166 59.84 -0.50 -9.35
C VAL A 166 60.30 -1.12 -10.68
N GLY A 167 59.62 -0.84 -11.79
CA GLY A 167 60.04 -1.28 -13.12
C GLY A 167 61.40 -0.71 -13.54
N ALA A 168 61.69 0.54 -13.20
CA ALA A 168 62.99 1.16 -13.46
C ALA A 168 64.09 0.54 -12.58
N GLU A 169 63.81 0.32 -11.29
CA GLU A 169 64.73 -0.36 -10.36
C GLU A 169 65.02 -1.78 -10.79
N ILE A 170 64.00 -2.55 -11.20
CA ILE A 170 64.17 -3.91 -11.72
C ILE A 170 65.05 -3.91 -12.97
N ARG A 171 64.89 -2.95 -13.89
CA ARG A 171 65.77 -2.83 -15.07
C ARG A 171 67.21 -2.48 -14.68
N ALA A 172 67.39 -1.62 -13.67
CA ALA A 172 68.72 -1.31 -13.16
C ALA A 172 69.38 -2.55 -12.53
N MET A 173 68.60 -3.30 -11.74
CA MET A 173 69.03 -4.56 -11.13
C MET A 173 69.36 -5.61 -12.20
N GLU A 174 68.54 -5.75 -13.23
CA GLU A 174 68.81 -6.60 -14.41
C GLU A 174 70.17 -6.25 -15.02
N LYS A 175 70.43 -4.96 -15.26
CA LYS A 175 71.71 -4.50 -15.83
C LYS A 175 72.90 -4.78 -14.91
N VAL A 176 72.72 -4.67 -13.59
CA VAL A 176 73.76 -5.06 -12.61
C VAL A 176 73.99 -6.57 -12.68
N PHE A 177 72.94 -7.39 -12.68
CA PHE A 177 73.06 -8.84 -12.83
C PHE A 177 73.75 -9.23 -14.14
N SER A 178 73.41 -8.60 -15.27
CA SER A 178 74.08 -8.86 -16.56
C SER A 178 75.58 -8.57 -16.53
N LYS A 179 76.03 -7.64 -15.68
CA LYS A 179 77.47 -7.33 -15.48
C LYS A 179 78.13 -8.24 -14.46
N VAL A 180 77.41 -8.65 -13.41
CA VAL A 180 77.95 -9.48 -12.32
C VAL A 180 78.06 -10.95 -12.73
N LEU A 181 77.09 -11.49 -13.48
CA LEU A 181 77.08 -12.89 -13.91
C LEU A 181 78.38 -13.31 -14.66
N PRO A 182 78.87 -12.55 -15.65
CA PRO A 182 80.14 -12.85 -16.31
C PRO A 182 81.34 -12.84 -15.35
N VAL A 183 81.44 -11.80 -14.50
CA VAL A 183 82.53 -11.67 -13.52
C VAL A 183 82.54 -12.83 -12.53
N PHE A 184 81.37 -13.23 -12.04
CA PHE A 184 81.25 -14.41 -11.16
C PHE A 184 81.69 -15.69 -11.87
N THR A 185 81.26 -15.87 -13.12
CA THR A 185 81.63 -17.04 -13.93
C THR A 185 83.14 -17.10 -14.18
N GLU A 186 83.74 -15.95 -14.49
CA GLU A 186 85.18 -15.82 -14.70
C GLU A 186 85.98 -16.08 -13.42
N ASN A 187 85.58 -15.48 -12.30
CA ASN A 187 86.20 -15.72 -10.99
C ASN A 187 86.13 -17.20 -10.56
N ILE A 188 84.99 -17.88 -10.78
CA ILE A 188 84.84 -19.31 -10.50
C ILE A 188 85.77 -20.13 -11.39
N ASN A 189 85.88 -19.78 -12.68
CA ASN A 189 86.78 -20.45 -13.61
C ASN A 189 88.26 -20.26 -13.23
N GLU A 190 88.65 -19.06 -12.81
CA GLU A 190 90.00 -18.78 -12.29
C GLU A 190 90.29 -19.58 -11.01
N LEU A 191 89.35 -19.59 -10.06
CA LEU A 191 89.50 -20.35 -8.82
C LEU A 191 89.67 -21.85 -9.11
N SER A 192 88.86 -22.40 -10.03
CA SER A 192 88.97 -23.78 -10.50
C SER A 192 90.35 -24.07 -11.09
N ARG A 193 90.89 -23.17 -11.91
CA ARG A 193 92.26 -23.28 -12.48
C ARG A 193 93.34 -23.25 -11.41
N ILE A 194 93.25 -22.33 -10.44
CA ILE A 194 94.19 -22.24 -9.32
C ILE A 194 94.17 -23.53 -8.48
N THR A 195 92.98 -24.04 -8.15
CA THR A 195 92.84 -25.31 -7.42
C THR A 195 93.46 -26.48 -8.20
N GLN A 196 93.24 -26.57 -9.51
CA GLN A 196 93.85 -27.61 -10.34
C GLN A 196 95.39 -27.49 -10.38
N ALA A 197 95.91 -26.27 -10.51
CA ALA A 197 97.36 -26.02 -10.52
C ALA A 197 98.00 -26.41 -9.18
N MET A 198 97.37 -26.05 -8.05
CA MET A 198 97.82 -26.49 -6.72
C MET A 198 97.81 -28.01 -6.59
N LYS A 199 96.72 -28.66 -7.01
CA LYS A 199 96.59 -30.13 -6.96
C LYS A 199 97.66 -30.85 -7.80
N LYS A 200 98.12 -30.24 -8.90
CA LYS A 200 99.22 -30.75 -9.74
C LYS A 200 100.60 -30.58 -9.10
N LYS A 201 100.81 -29.53 -8.31
CA LYS A 201 102.09 -29.20 -7.67
C LYS A 201 102.35 -30.00 -6.39
N THR A 202 101.30 -30.55 -5.78
CA THR A 202 101.36 -31.43 -4.59
C THR A 202 101.53 -32.91 -4.96
N LYS A 203 101.48 -33.27 -6.23
CA LYS A 203 101.78 -34.62 -6.74
C LYS A 203 103.20 -34.67 -7.29
#